data_AF-A0A8J1KN17-F1
#
_entry.id   AF-A0A8J1KN17-F1
#
_cell.length_a   1.000
_cell.length_b   1.000
_cell.length_c   1.000
_cell.angle_alpha   90.00
_cell.angle_beta   90.00
_cell.angle_gamma   90.00
#
_symmetry.space_group_name_H-M   'P 1'
#
loop_
_entity.id
_entity.type
_entity.pdbx_description
1 polymer ?
#
loop_
_entity_poly.entity_id
_entity_poly.type
_entity_poly.pdbx_seq_one_letter_code
_entity_poly.pdbx_strand_id
1 'polypeptide(L)'
;MLLEWWSDTDCTLYTDPENYTKYGKENAIVVLNHNFEIDFLCGWNFCERFGVLGSSKVLAKKELSYVPVIGWMWYFLEIVFCKRKWEEDRENVIQGLHNLCDYPEHFWFLIHCEGTRFTEKKHEISMLVAEAKGLPKLKHHLLPRTKGFAVTVQSLRNVVSAVYDSTLNFRNNENPTLVGVLNGKKYHADLCVRRIPLEEIPEDEKECASWLHKLYQEKDAFQEEYYKTGIYPGTAIVPARRPWSLINWIIWASLLSYPLFKVLANMISSGSYLTISVFALLMVIVSVGVRRMIKVTEIDRGSAYGNRENKLKQK
;
A
#
# COMPACT_ATOMS: atom_id res chain seq x y z
N MET A 1 -11.97 -7.09 -4.12
CA MET A 1 -11.83 -8.22 -5.08
C MET A 1 -10.72 -9.20 -4.70
N LEU A 2 -9.43 -8.91 -4.97
CA LEU A 2 -8.34 -9.91 -4.89
C LEU A 2 -8.16 -10.58 -3.52
N LEU A 3 -8.06 -9.82 -2.42
CA LEU A 3 -7.88 -10.45 -1.11
C LEU A 3 -9.16 -11.13 -0.63
N GLU A 4 -10.27 -10.40 -0.60
CA GLU A 4 -11.49 -10.83 0.08
C GLU A 4 -12.37 -11.83 -0.70
N TRP A 5 -12.46 -11.69 -2.03
CA TRP A 5 -13.41 -12.47 -2.86
C TRP A 5 -12.69 -13.55 -3.65
N TRP A 6 -11.41 -13.35 -3.96
CA TRP A 6 -10.63 -14.31 -4.76
C TRP A 6 -9.82 -15.28 -3.90
N SER A 7 -8.97 -14.78 -3.00
CA SER A 7 -8.18 -15.64 -2.11
C SER A 7 -8.84 -15.93 -0.76
N ASP A 8 -10.02 -15.36 -0.51
CA ASP A 8 -10.73 -15.42 0.78
C ASP A 8 -9.84 -15.02 1.98
N THR A 9 -8.86 -14.13 1.76
CA THR A 9 -7.99 -13.59 2.80
C THR A 9 -8.80 -12.66 3.69
N ASP A 10 -8.81 -12.98 4.99
CA ASP A 10 -9.45 -12.17 6.01
C ASP A 10 -8.45 -11.20 6.64
N CYS A 11 -8.94 -10.01 6.96
CA CYS A 11 -8.19 -8.98 7.68
C CYS A 11 -8.96 -8.62 8.95
N THR A 12 -8.43 -9.04 10.10
CA THR A 12 -9.01 -8.70 11.41
C THR A 12 -8.49 -7.33 11.82
N LEU A 13 -9.41 -6.40 12.07
CA LEU A 13 -9.10 -5.06 12.55
C LEU A 13 -9.06 -5.07 14.08
N TYR A 14 -7.96 -4.62 14.66
CA TYR A 14 -7.82 -4.35 16.09
C TYR A 14 -7.85 -2.85 16.29
N THR A 15 -8.85 -2.37 17.00
CA THR A 15 -9.03 -0.93 17.21
C THR A 15 -9.89 -0.66 18.43
N ASP A 16 -9.93 0.60 18.86
CA ASP A 16 -10.90 1.05 19.84
C ASP A 16 -12.30 1.12 19.20
N PRO A 17 -13.33 0.49 19.79
CA PRO A 17 -14.71 0.58 19.30
C PRO A 17 -15.22 2.01 19.08
N GLU A 18 -14.78 2.99 19.87
CA GLU A 18 -15.19 4.39 19.69
C GLU A 18 -14.71 4.96 18.35
N ASN A 19 -13.47 4.62 17.98
CA ASN A 19 -12.84 5.06 16.74
C ASN A 19 -13.45 4.38 15.50
N TYR A 20 -13.96 3.16 15.64
CA TYR A 20 -14.55 2.41 14.53
C TYR A 20 -15.63 3.19 13.77
N THR A 21 -16.42 3.97 14.51
CA THR A 21 -17.54 4.76 13.94
C THR A 21 -17.10 5.92 13.04
N LYS A 22 -15.84 6.35 13.15
CA LYS A 22 -15.22 7.45 12.38
C LYS A 22 -14.62 6.99 11.06
N TYR A 23 -14.20 5.74 10.97
CA TYR A 23 -13.58 5.19 9.77
C TYR A 23 -14.53 5.28 8.57
N GLY A 24 -14.03 5.84 7.46
CA GLY A 24 -14.78 6.09 6.22
C GLY A 24 -15.64 7.35 6.22
N LYS A 25 -15.68 8.10 7.32
CA LYS A 25 -16.53 9.29 7.49
C LYS A 25 -15.74 10.57 7.79
N GLU A 26 -14.43 10.53 7.62
CA GLU A 26 -13.54 11.67 7.76
C GLU A 26 -12.32 11.48 6.86
N ASN A 27 -11.68 12.59 6.50
CA ASN A 27 -10.40 12.58 5.82
C ASN A 27 -9.30 12.18 6.81
N ALA A 28 -8.42 11.27 6.40
CA ALA A 28 -7.37 10.76 7.26
C ALA A 28 -6.04 10.55 6.52
N ILE A 29 -4.93 10.73 7.24
CA ILE A 29 -3.62 10.26 6.80
C ILE A 29 -3.38 8.89 7.44
N VAL A 30 -3.14 7.86 6.64
CA VAL A 30 -2.94 6.49 7.12
C VAL A 30 -1.45 6.17 7.08
N VAL A 31 -0.84 5.98 8.25
CA VAL A 31 0.58 5.62 8.38
C VAL A 31 0.69 4.11 8.57
N LEU A 32 1.13 3.40 7.52
CA LEU A 32 1.26 1.95 7.51
C LEU A 32 2.74 1.53 7.60
N ASN A 33 3.05 0.47 8.34
CA ASN A 33 4.34 -0.21 8.25
C ASN A 33 4.51 -0.88 6.89
N HIS A 34 5.75 -1.13 6.47
CA HIS A 34 6.04 -1.63 5.14
C HIS A 34 6.85 -2.94 5.16
N ASN A 35 6.27 -4.03 5.62
CA ASN A 35 7.01 -5.27 5.85
C ASN A 35 6.74 -6.33 4.77
N PHE A 36 5.57 -6.34 4.14
CA PHE A 36 5.14 -7.45 3.28
C PHE A 36 4.95 -7.02 1.82
N GLU A 37 4.94 -8.01 0.92
CA GLU A 37 4.75 -7.74 -0.50
C GLU A 37 3.38 -7.10 -0.77
N ILE A 38 2.36 -7.60 -0.06
CA ILE A 38 0.94 -7.26 -0.25
C ILE A 38 0.42 -6.18 0.71
N ASP A 39 1.28 -5.42 1.41
CA ASP A 39 0.86 -4.33 2.32
C ASP A 39 -0.16 -3.39 1.66
N PHE A 40 0.09 -3.00 0.41
CA PHE A 40 -0.77 -2.12 -0.36
C PHE A 40 -2.15 -2.73 -0.64
N LEU A 41 -2.24 -4.05 -0.87
CA LEU A 41 -3.52 -4.73 -1.05
C LEU A 41 -4.31 -4.76 0.25
N CYS A 42 -3.64 -4.96 1.40
CA CYS A 42 -4.28 -4.92 2.71
C CYS A 42 -4.76 -3.51 3.05
N GLY A 43 -3.94 -2.48 2.80
CA GLY A 43 -4.34 -1.08 2.96
C GLY A 43 -5.55 -0.71 2.09
N TRP A 44 -5.57 -1.15 0.83
CA TRP A 44 -6.74 -0.96 -0.04
C TRP A 44 -7.95 -1.80 0.36
N ASN A 45 -7.76 -3.02 0.88
CA ASN A 45 -8.87 -3.78 1.42
C ASN A 45 -9.50 -3.05 2.61
N PHE A 46 -8.67 -2.48 3.50
CA PHE A 46 -9.15 -1.63 4.58
C PHE A 46 -9.94 -0.43 4.04
N CYS A 47 -9.43 0.28 3.02
CA CYS A 47 -10.19 1.35 2.36
C CYS A 47 -11.52 0.86 1.76
N GLU A 48 -11.54 -0.32 1.14
CA GLU A 48 -12.75 -0.92 0.59
C GLU A 48 -13.77 -1.20 1.69
N ARG A 49 -13.38 -1.78 2.83
CA ARG A 49 -14.28 -2.06 3.97
C ARG A 49 -15.04 -0.83 4.45
N PHE A 50 -14.42 0.35 4.36
CA PHE A 50 -14.99 1.62 4.82
C PHE A 50 -15.47 2.54 3.70
N GLY A 51 -15.47 2.07 2.45
CA GLY A 51 -16.07 2.79 1.33
C GLY A 51 -15.26 3.92 0.74
N VAL A 52 -13.96 3.99 1.02
CA VAL A 52 -13.05 5.05 0.58
C VAL A 52 -11.96 4.53 -0.37
N LEU A 53 -12.14 3.34 -0.97
CA LEU A 53 -11.15 2.80 -1.90
C LEU A 53 -10.93 3.71 -3.12
N GLY A 54 -12.01 4.22 -3.72
CA GLY A 54 -11.94 5.10 -4.90
C GLY A 54 -11.30 6.46 -4.62
N SER A 55 -11.46 6.96 -3.39
CA SER A 55 -10.87 8.20 -2.91
C SER A 55 -9.52 8.01 -2.21
N SER A 56 -9.04 6.77 -2.04
CA SER A 56 -7.75 6.51 -1.41
C SER A 56 -6.58 6.97 -2.28
N LYS A 57 -5.62 7.68 -1.69
CA LYS A 57 -4.47 8.28 -2.37
C LYS A 57 -3.17 7.75 -1.79
N VAL A 58 -2.13 7.72 -2.61
CA VAL A 58 -0.77 7.32 -2.23
C VAL A 58 0.25 8.17 -2.97
N LEU A 59 1.49 8.17 -2.48
CA LEU A 59 2.65 8.53 -3.31
C LEU A 59 3.19 7.27 -3.97
N ALA A 60 3.12 7.20 -5.31
CA ALA A 60 3.58 6.06 -6.09
C ALA A 60 4.95 6.31 -6.71
N LYS A 61 5.71 5.24 -7.00
CA LYS A 61 6.97 5.35 -7.75
C LYS A 61 6.69 5.78 -9.19
N LYS A 62 7.47 6.71 -9.74
CA LYS A 62 7.31 7.18 -11.14
C LYS A 62 7.36 6.06 -12.16
N GLU A 63 8.16 5.03 -11.92
CA GLU A 63 8.25 3.86 -12.78
C GLU A 63 6.90 3.14 -12.95
N LEU A 64 6.00 3.24 -11.95
CA LEU A 64 4.66 2.66 -12.00
C LEU A 64 3.71 3.40 -12.94
N SER A 65 3.97 4.67 -13.28
CA SER A 65 3.14 5.39 -14.25
C SER A 65 3.25 4.82 -15.66
N TYR A 66 4.32 4.07 -15.94
CA TYR A 66 4.54 3.43 -17.24
C TYR A 66 3.97 2.01 -17.34
N VAL A 67 3.40 1.48 -16.26
CA VAL A 67 2.74 0.17 -16.28
C VAL A 67 1.40 0.33 -17.01
N PRO A 68 1.17 -0.37 -18.14
CA PRO A 68 -0.08 -0.22 -18.89
C PRO A 68 -1.30 -0.55 -18.03
N VAL A 69 -2.41 0.14 -18.28
CA VAL A 69 -3.68 0.06 -17.52
C VAL A 69 -3.56 0.57 -16.08
N ILE A 70 -2.67 0.00 -15.26
CA ILE A 70 -2.51 0.35 -13.84
C ILE A 70 -1.99 1.79 -13.69
N GLY A 71 -0.94 2.16 -14.42
CA GLY A 71 -0.37 3.51 -14.36
C GLY A 71 -1.37 4.57 -14.81
N TRP A 72 -2.18 4.27 -15.83
CA TRP A 72 -3.24 5.16 -16.32
C TRP A 72 -4.39 5.28 -15.31
N MET A 73 -4.83 4.15 -14.75
CA MET A 73 -5.83 4.13 -13.69
C MET A 73 -5.40 5.01 -12.52
N TRP A 74 -4.16 4.87 -12.06
CA TRP A 74 -3.64 5.69 -10.96
C TRP A 74 -3.48 7.16 -11.33
N TYR A 75 -3.11 7.47 -12.57
CA TYR A 75 -3.12 8.85 -13.06
C TYR A 75 -4.54 9.46 -13.00
N PHE A 76 -5.57 8.75 -13.45
CA PHE A 76 -6.96 9.20 -13.38
C PHE A 76 -7.51 9.25 -11.94
N LEU A 77 -6.92 8.48 -11.02
CA LEU A 77 -7.21 8.56 -9.59
C LEU A 77 -6.41 9.67 -8.89
N GLU A 78 -5.72 10.54 -9.63
CA GLU A 78 -4.93 11.67 -9.10
C GLU A 78 -3.82 11.21 -8.13
N ILE A 79 -3.30 10.00 -8.32
CA ILE A 79 -2.15 9.50 -7.55
C ILE A 79 -0.89 10.24 -8.01
N VAL A 80 -0.15 10.78 -7.04
CA VAL A 80 1.10 11.51 -7.28
C VAL A 80 2.24 10.52 -7.49
N PHE A 81 2.92 10.65 -8.63
CA PHE A 81 4.08 9.84 -8.98
C PHE A 81 5.40 10.55 -8.64
N CYS A 82 6.25 9.90 -7.86
CA CYS A 82 7.52 10.44 -7.37
C CYS A 82 8.74 9.72 -7.97
N LYS A 83 9.75 10.48 -8.39
CA LYS A 83 11.07 10.00 -8.84
C LYS A 83 11.97 9.56 -7.68
N ARG A 84 11.53 9.76 -6.43
CA ARG A 84 12.25 9.48 -5.18
C ARG A 84 13.45 10.40 -4.98
N LYS A 85 13.33 11.63 -5.46
CA LYS A 85 14.32 12.70 -5.28
C LYS A 85 13.57 13.96 -4.88
N TRP A 86 13.72 14.36 -3.63
CA TRP A 86 12.93 15.45 -3.05
C TRP A 86 12.97 16.73 -3.89
N GLU A 87 14.14 17.16 -4.34
CA GLU A 87 14.28 18.39 -5.14
C GLU A 87 13.52 18.35 -6.47
N GLU A 88 13.34 17.15 -7.06
CA GLU A 88 12.57 16.99 -8.31
C GLU A 88 11.08 16.75 -8.06
N ASP A 89 10.72 16.23 -6.89
CA ASP A 89 9.35 15.80 -6.57
C ASP A 89 8.56 16.84 -5.76
N ARG A 90 9.23 17.78 -5.08
CA ARG A 90 8.64 18.68 -4.08
C ARG A 90 7.40 19.41 -4.60
N GLU A 91 7.50 20.09 -5.74
CA GLU A 91 6.41 20.89 -6.29
C GLU A 91 5.21 20.02 -6.66
N ASN A 92 5.44 18.91 -7.34
CA ASN A 92 4.40 17.96 -7.74
C ASN A 92 3.70 17.33 -6.53
N VAL A 93 4.45 16.99 -5.48
CA VAL A 93 3.90 16.45 -4.23
C VAL A 93 3.04 17.48 -3.51
N ILE A 94 3.53 18.71 -3.34
CA ILE A 94 2.78 19.78 -2.67
C ILE A 94 1.51 20.10 -3.46
N GLN A 95 1.60 20.23 -4.79
CA GLN A 95 0.44 20.49 -5.63
C GLN A 95 -0.59 19.37 -5.54
N GLY A 96 -0.15 18.10 -5.62
CA GLY A 96 -1.04 16.96 -5.50
C GLY A 96 -1.73 16.86 -4.14
N LEU A 97 -1.03 17.22 -3.05
CA LEU A 97 -1.63 17.31 -1.72
C LEU A 97 -2.63 18.46 -1.61
N HIS A 98 -2.33 19.63 -2.17
CA HIS A 98 -3.25 20.77 -2.20
C HIS A 98 -4.55 20.45 -2.98
N ASN A 99 -4.47 19.68 -4.07
CA ASN A 99 -5.65 19.21 -4.80
C ASN A 99 -6.55 18.27 -3.97
N LEU A 100 -6.08 17.75 -2.84
CA LEU A 100 -6.93 16.96 -1.94
C LEU A 100 -7.71 17.85 -0.97
N CYS A 101 -7.32 19.12 -0.81
CA CYS A 101 -7.99 20.02 0.12
C CYS A 101 -9.42 20.37 -0.31
N ASP A 102 -9.72 20.31 -1.60
CA ASP A 102 -11.04 20.52 -2.19
C ASP A 102 -11.67 19.23 -2.75
N TYR A 103 -11.13 18.06 -2.38
CA TYR A 103 -11.67 16.77 -2.82
C TYR A 103 -13.10 16.56 -2.29
N PRO A 104 -14.08 16.20 -3.14
CA PRO A 104 -15.50 16.22 -2.77
C PRO A 104 -15.93 15.07 -1.86
N GLU A 105 -15.13 14.01 -1.76
CA GLU A 105 -15.41 12.82 -0.97
C GLU A 105 -14.42 12.68 0.19
N HIS A 106 -14.79 11.91 1.21
CA HIS A 106 -13.83 11.52 2.24
C HIS A 106 -12.69 10.70 1.64
N PHE A 107 -11.45 11.11 1.86
CA PHE A 107 -10.27 10.45 1.33
C PHE A 107 -9.35 9.96 2.44
N TRP A 108 -8.67 8.84 2.16
CA TRP A 108 -7.56 8.37 2.98
C TRP A 108 -6.25 8.48 2.21
N PHE A 109 -5.29 9.23 2.76
CA PHE A 109 -3.95 9.36 2.18
C PHE A 109 -3.00 8.36 2.84
N LEU A 110 -2.68 7.28 2.14
CA LEU A 110 -1.84 6.20 2.65
C LEU A 110 -0.36 6.51 2.41
N ILE A 111 0.43 6.46 3.48
CA ILE A 111 1.87 6.72 3.44
C ILE A 111 2.64 5.67 4.25
N HIS A 112 3.73 5.18 3.66
CA HIS A 112 4.68 4.30 4.33
C HIS A 112 5.92 5.12 4.69
N CYS A 113 6.01 5.58 5.95
CA CYS A 113 7.07 6.50 6.34
C CYS A 113 8.46 5.84 6.34
N GLU A 114 8.57 4.51 6.38
CA GLU A 114 9.83 3.77 6.19
C GLU A 114 10.45 4.05 4.78
N GLY A 115 9.60 4.35 3.79
CA GLY A 115 9.98 4.71 2.43
C GLY A 115 10.55 3.57 1.58
N THR A 116 10.62 2.35 2.12
CA THR A 116 11.00 1.11 1.43
C THR A 116 10.54 -0.07 2.26
N ARG A 117 10.32 -1.23 1.62
CA ARG A 117 9.99 -2.45 2.35
C ARG A 117 11.12 -2.89 3.26
N PHE A 118 10.77 -3.38 4.43
CA PHE A 118 11.66 -4.01 5.39
C PHE A 118 12.39 -5.20 4.75
N THR A 119 13.69 -5.26 4.98
CA THR A 119 14.53 -6.45 4.80
C THR A 119 15.61 -6.39 5.88
N GLU A 120 16.15 -7.53 6.30
CA GLU A 120 17.21 -7.58 7.32
C GLU A 120 18.39 -6.67 6.95
N LYS A 121 18.89 -6.74 5.71
CA LYS A 121 19.96 -5.85 5.22
C LYS A 121 19.62 -4.36 5.37
N LYS A 122 18.38 -3.95 5.04
CA LYS A 122 17.96 -2.54 5.17
C LYS A 122 17.76 -2.14 6.62
N HIS A 123 17.32 -3.07 7.46
CA HIS A 123 17.17 -2.87 8.90
C HIS A 123 18.52 -2.62 9.55
N GLU A 124 19.53 -3.45 9.28
CA GLU A 124 20.91 -3.24 9.76
C GLU A 124 21.42 -1.84 9.38
N ILE A 125 21.25 -1.45 8.12
CA ILE A 125 21.65 -0.11 7.65
C ILE A 125 20.86 0.99 8.39
N SER A 126 19.55 0.79 8.57
CA SER A 126 18.71 1.72 9.31
C SER A 126 19.15 1.87 10.76
N MET A 127 19.60 0.79 11.41
CA MET A 127 20.08 0.80 12.78
C MET A 127 21.45 1.49 12.93
N LEU A 128 22.34 1.35 11.94
CA LEU A 128 23.58 2.14 11.88
C LEU A 128 23.27 3.65 11.74
N VAL A 129 22.26 4.01 10.96
CA VAL A 129 21.80 5.39 10.84
C VAL A 129 21.17 5.89 12.14
N ALA A 130 20.44 5.04 12.86
CA ALA A 130 19.89 5.37 14.18
C ALA A 130 21.00 5.73 15.16
N GLU A 131 22.01 4.87 15.27
CA GLU A 131 23.16 5.07 16.14
C GLU A 131 23.95 6.35 15.79
N ALA A 132 24.24 6.56 14.50
CA ALA A 132 24.94 7.76 14.05
C ALA A 132 24.18 9.07 14.32
N LYS A 133 22.85 9.00 14.42
CA LYS A 133 21.98 10.15 14.73
C LYS A 133 21.59 10.24 16.20
N GLY A 134 22.05 9.33 17.06
CA GLY A 134 21.64 9.26 18.46
C GLY A 134 20.15 8.93 18.65
N LEU A 135 19.52 8.26 17.68
CA LEU A 135 18.13 7.82 17.76
C LEU A 135 18.03 6.40 18.34
N PRO A 136 16.93 6.07 19.06
CA PRO A 136 16.67 4.71 19.51
C PRO A 136 16.65 3.70 18.35
N LYS A 137 17.23 2.52 18.59
CA LYS A 137 17.19 1.40 17.65
C LYS A 137 15.81 0.72 17.73
N LEU A 138 15.22 0.43 16.58
CA LEU A 138 13.95 -0.29 16.42
C LEU A 138 14.24 -1.75 16.09
N LYS A 139 13.40 -2.70 16.50
CA LYS A 139 13.60 -4.13 16.24
C LYS A 139 12.90 -4.62 14.97
N HIS A 140 11.69 -4.12 14.72
CA HIS A 140 10.75 -4.66 13.73
C HIS A 140 10.40 -3.68 12.60
N HIS A 141 10.85 -2.42 12.71
CA HIS A 141 10.66 -1.37 11.71
C HIS A 141 11.97 -0.71 11.28
N LEU A 142 11.97 -0.15 10.07
CA LEU A 142 12.98 0.83 9.67
C LEU A 142 12.71 2.18 10.33
N LEU A 143 13.75 3.01 10.44
CA LEU A 143 13.56 4.40 10.87
C LEU A 143 12.68 5.15 9.87
N PRO A 144 11.68 5.91 10.34
CA PRO A 144 10.83 6.67 9.46
C PRO A 144 11.57 7.83 8.80
N ARG A 145 11.21 8.12 7.56
CA ARG A 145 11.57 9.32 6.82
C ARG A 145 10.53 10.38 7.09
N THR A 146 10.94 11.41 7.83
CA THR A 146 10.04 12.41 8.38
C THR A 146 9.54 13.43 7.37
N LYS A 147 10.37 13.80 6.39
CA LYS A 147 10.08 14.90 5.45
C LYS A 147 8.76 14.73 4.68
N GLY A 148 8.49 13.54 4.13
CA GLY A 148 7.27 13.28 3.38
C GLY A 148 6.02 13.35 4.25
N PHE A 149 6.11 12.82 5.48
CA PHE A 149 5.03 12.89 6.46
C PHE A 149 4.77 14.34 6.91
N ALA A 150 5.82 15.09 7.27
CA ALA A 150 5.68 16.48 7.70
C ALA A 150 5.01 17.35 6.63
N VAL A 151 5.44 17.22 5.38
CA VAL A 151 4.83 17.95 4.25
C VAL A 151 3.37 17.54 4.05
N THR A 152 3.06 16.25 4.17
CA THR A 152 1.68 15.74 4.06
C THR A 152 0.79 16.33 5.15
N VAL A 153 1.23 16.26 6.41
CA VAL A 153 0.49 16.81 7.55
C VAL A 153 0.30 18.32 7.40
N GLN A 154 1.35 19.07 7.06
CA GLN A 154 1.26 20.52 6.87
C GLN A 154 0.30 20.90 5.73
N SER A 155 0.37 20.20 4.60
CA SER A 155 -0.46 20.51 3.43
C SER A 155 -1.94 20.20 3.67
N LEU A 156 -2.24 19.14 4.43
CA LEU A 156 -3.60 18.65 4.65
C LEU A 156 -4.21 19.06 5.99
N ARG A 157 -3.53 19.91 6.77
CA ARG A 157 -3.90 20.19 8.17
C ARG A 157 -5.31 20.71 8.36
N ASN A 158 -5.81 21.48 7.39
CA ASN A 158 -7.12 22.11 7.48
C ASN A 158 -8.27 21.21 7.02
N VAL A 159 -7.97 20.02 6.47
CA VAL A 159 -8.97 19.16 5.82
C VAL A 159 -8.98 17.73 6.37
N VAL A 160 -7.89 17.28 6.96
CA VAL A 160 -7.76 15.96 7.61
C VAL A 160 -8.12 16.07 9.09
N SER A 161 -8.87 15.11 9.61
CA SER A 161 -9.29 15.09 11.01
C SER A 161 -8.36 14.27 11.91
N ALA A 162 -7.64 13.29 11.35
CA ALA A 162 -6.80 12.39 12.13
C ALA A 162 -5.69 11.72 11.31
N VAL A 163 -4.67 11.26 12.02
CA VAL A 163 -3.76 10.22 11.55
C VAL A 163 -4.24 8.86 12.05
N TYR A 164 -4.37 7.91 11.13
CA TYR A 164 -4.59 6.50 11.45
C TYR A 164 -3.26 5.78 11.47
N ASP A 165 -2.75 5.58 12.67
CA ASP A 165 -1.55 4.81 12.95
C ASP A 165 -1.86 3.32 12.78
N SER A 166 -1.43 2.75 11.66
CA SER A 166 -1.80 1.39 11.24
C SER A 166 -0.60 0.45 11.23
N THR A 167 -0.72 -0.71 11.87
CA THR A 167 0.32 -1.73 11.93
C THR A 167 -0.25 -3.08 11.49
N LEU A 168 0.21 -3.56 10.34
CA LEU A 168 -0.18 -4.80 9.70
C LEU A 168 0.80 -5.91 10.06
N ASN A 169 0.26 -7.08 10.37
CA ASN A 169 1.01 -8.32 10.47
C ASN A 169 0.18 -9.50 9.99
N PHE A 170 0.83 -10.65 9.83
CA PHE A 170 0.20 -11.89 9.43
C PHE A 170 0.41 -12.94 10.53
N ARG A 171 -0.65 -13.69 10.84
CA ARG A 171 -0.59 -14.75 11.87
C ARG A 171 0.39 -15.83 11.45
N ASN A 172 0.90 -16.58 12.43
CA ASN A 172 1.81 -17.71 12.23
C ASN A 172 3.07 -17.36 11.44
N ASN A 173 3.51 -16.10 11.46
CA ASN A 173 4.65 -15.60 10.69
C ASN A 173 4.54 -15.90 9.18
N GLU A 174 3.33 -15.91 8.63
CA GLU A 174 3.15 -16.03 7.18
C GLU A 174 3.82 -14.85 6.47
N ASN A 175 4.53 -15.14 5.38
CA ASN A 175 5.05 -14.11 4.48
C ASN A 175 4.23 -14.12 3.17
N PRO A 176 3.21 -13.26 3.07
CA PRO A 176 2.30 -13.30 1.94
C PRO A 176 2.91 -12.68 0.68
N THR A 177 2.60 -13.31 -0.46
CA THR A 177 3.06 -12.88 -1.78
C THR A 177 1.89 -12.60 -2.69
N LEU A 178 2.07 -11.72 -3.67
CA LEU A 178 1.02 -11.44 -4.65
C LEU A 178 0.67 -12.69 -5.46
N VAL A 179 1.66 -13.51 -5.80
CA VAL A 179 1.46 -14.79 -6.50
C VAL A 179 0.63 -15.76 -5.66
N GLY A 180 0.86 -15.83 -4.34
CA GLY A 180 0.05 -16.64 -3.43
C GLY A 180 -1.42 -16.25 -3.52
N VAL A 181 -1.72 -14.96 -3.39
CA VAL A 181 -3.10 -14.43 -3.51
C VAL A 181 -3.69 -14.75 -4.88
N LEU A 182 -2.96 -14.55 -5.98
CA LEU A 182 -3.43 -14.85 -7.33
C LEU A 182 -3.73 -16.34 -7.54
N ASN A 183 -3.01 -17.22 -6.86
CA ASN A 183 -3.26 -18.66 -6.85
C ASN A 183 -4.36 -19.09 -5.85
N GLY A 184 -5.06 -18.13 -5.23
CA GLY A 184 -6.13 -18.41 -4.28
C GLY A 184 -5.65 -18.82 -2.88
N LYS A 185 -4.36 -18.61 -2.55
CA LYS A 185 -3.86 -18.88 -1.20
C LYS A 185 -4.45 -17.85 -0.23
N LYS A 186 -5.26 -18.35 0.71
CA LYS A 186 -5.77 -17.59 1.86
C LYS A 186 -4.64 -17.26 2.83
N TYR A 187 -4.64 -16.03 3.31
CA TYR A 187 -3.77 -15.54 4.38
C TYR A 187 -4.61 -14.98 5.54
N HIS A 188 -3.98 -14.79 6.70
CA HIS A 188 -4.64 -14.27 7.90
C HIS A 188 -3.96 -12.97 8.35
N ALA A 189 -4.48 -11.85 7.86
CA ALA A 189 -3.97 -10.53 8.20
C ALA A 189 -4.60 -10.02 9.50
N ASP A 190 -3.80 -9.43 10.37
CA ASP A 190 -4.24 -8.67 11.52
C ASP A 190 -3.72 -7.23 11.38
N LEU A 191 -4.62 -6.26 11.48
CA LEU A 191 -4.34 -4.84 11.30
C LEU A 191 -4.73 -4.10 12.58
N CYS A 192 -3.74 -3.59 13.32
CA CYS A 192 -3.99 -2.66 14.42
C CYS A 192 -4.13 -1.24 13.87
N VAL A 193 -5.19 -0.52 14.25
CA VAL A 193 -5.39 0.88 13.86
C VAL A 193 -5.70 1.72 15.10
N ARG A 194 -4.83 2.69 15.37
CA ARG A 194 -5.04 3.74 16.39
C ARG A 194 -5.37 5.05 15.68
N ARG A 195 -6.46 5.70 16.08
CA ARG A 195 -6.81 7.04 15.60
C ARG A 195 -6.17 8.08 16.51
N ILE A 196 -5.37 8.97 15.92
CA ILE A 196 -4.73 10.09 16.61
C ILE A 196 -5.28 11.39 15.99
N PRO A 197 -6.03 12.20 16.76
CA PRO A 197 -6.50 13.52 16.31
C PRO A 197 -5.36 14.35 15.72
N LEU A 198 -5.63 15.09 14.65
CA LEU A 198 -4.57 15.84 13.97
C LEU A 198 -4.01 16.99 14.81
N GLU A 199 -4.81 17.47 15.76
CA GLU A 199 -4.45 18.50 16.74
C GLU A 199 -3.32 18.05 17.67
N GLU A 200 -3.14 16.73 17.86
CA GLU A 200 -2.03 16.17 18.66
C GLU A 200 -0.69 16.14 17.91
N ILE A 201 -0.70 16.44 16.60
CA ILE A 201 0.50 16.38 15.76
C ILE A 201 1.10 17.78 15.65
N PRO A 202 2.37 17.97 16.04
CA PRO A 202 3.01 19.29 15.98
C PRO A 202 3.06 19.90 14.58
N GLU A 203 2.98 21.23 14.50
CA GLU A 203 3.07 21.98 13.24
C GLU A 203 4.51 22.19 12.77
N ASP A 204 5.42 22.45 13.73
CA ASP A 204 6.84 22.61 13.47
C ASP A 204 7.43 21.33 12.87
N GLU A 205 8.27 21.49 11.84
CA GLU A 205 8.83 20.36 11.10
C GLU A 205 9.71 19.45 11.98
N LYS A 206 10.47 20.02 12.92
CA LYS A 206 11.37 19.24 13.80
C LYS A 206 10.58 18.53 14.89
N GLU A 207 9.58 19.18 15.45
CA GLU A 207 8.69 18.56 16.44
C GLU A 207 7.86 17.44 15.79
N CYS A 208 7.33 17.66 14.59
CA CYS A 208 6.62 16.64 13.80
C CYS A 208 7.53 15.45 13.45
N ALA A 209 8.79 15.71 13.10
CA ALA A 209 9.78 14.66 12.90
C ALA A 209 10.05 13.84 14.17
N SER A 210 10.16 14.50 15.32
CA SER A 210 10.38 13.87 16.62
C SER A 210 9.16 13.05 17.06
N TRP A 211 7.96 13.59 16.82
CA TRP A 211 6.68 12.90 17.02
C TRP A 211 6.61 11.61 16.18
N LEU A 212 6.97 11.67 14.90
CA LEU A 212 6.96 10.48 14.03
C LEU A 212 7.98 9.42 14.48
N HIS A 213 9.15 9.84 14.96
CA HIS A 213 10.13 8.92 15.55
C HIS A 213 9.58 8.25 16.81
N LYS A 214 8.83 8.97 17.65
CA LYS A 214 8.15 8.39 18.82
C LYS A 214 7.03 7.43 18.41
N LEU A 215 6.21 7.80 17.43
CA LEU A 215 5.16 6.94 16.88
C LEU A 215 5.73 5.58 16.44
N TYR A 216 6.87 5.59 15.74
CA TYR A 216 7.53 4.36 15.30
C TYR A 216 8.14 3.53 16.43
N GLN A 217 8.55 4.14 17.55
CA GLN A 217 8.95 3.40 18.75
C GLN A 217 7.76 2.68 19.39
N GLU A 218 6.60 3.35 19.45
CA GLU A 218 5.37 2.73 19.95
C GLU A 218 4.91 1.59 19.03
N LYS A 219 4.92 1.81 17.71
CA LYS A 219 4.65 0.75 16.72
C LYS A 219 5.54 -0.47 16.92
N ASP A 220 6.85 -0.25 17.12
CA ASP A 220 7.83 -1.31 17.33
C ASP A 220 7.53 -2.13 18.60
N ALA A 221 7.09 -1.46 19.68
CA ALA A 221 6.67 -2.12 20.91
C ALA A 221 5.39 -2.96 20.71
N PHE A 222 4.40 -2.45 19.98
CA PHE A 222 3.20 -3.24 19.64
C PHE A 222 3.53 -4.45 18.77
N GLN A 223 4.46 -4.29 17.84
CA GLN A 223 4.90 -5.36 16.96
C GLN A 223 5.63 -6.46 17.75
N GLU A 224 6.49 -6.08 18.69
CA GLU A 224 7.14 -7.00 19.63
C GLU A 224 6.13 -7.77 20.48
N GLU A 225 5.11 -7.10 21.01
CA GLU A 225 4.08 -7.74 21.84
C GLU A 225 3.21 -8.69 21.01
N TYR A 226 2.86 -8.30 19.78
CA TYR A 226 2.14 -9.18 18.86
C TYR A 226 2.94 -10.44 18.54
N TYR A 227 4.26 -10.35 18.36
CA TYR A 227 5.07 -11.56 18.14
C TYR A 227 5.12 -12.50 19.35
N LYS A 228 4.89 -11.99 20.56
CA LYS A 228 4.82 -12.80 21.79
C LYS A 228 3.44 -13.42 22.01
N THR A 229 2.39 -12.67 21.75
CA THR A 229 1.01 -13.04 22.14
C THR A 229 0.14 -13.50 20.97
N GLY A 230 0.51 -13.12 19.74
CA GLY A 230 -0.27 -13.36 18.52
C GLY A 230 -1.49 -12.45 18.34
N ILE A 231 -1.66 -11.43 19.18
CA ILE A 231 -2.86 -10.58 19.22
C ILE A 231 -2.42 -9.12 19.44
N TYR A 232 -3.05 -8.19 18.73
CA TYR A 232 -2.85 -6.74 18.96
C TYR A 232 -3.75 -6.22 20.08
N PRO A 233 -3.39 -5.11 20.74
CA PRO A 233 -4.29 -4.46 21.69
C PRO A 233 -5.54 -3.93 20.98
N GLY A 234 -6.66 -3.90 21.72
CA GLY A 234 -7.95 -3.39 21.23
C GLY A 234 -8.95 -4.52 20.94
N THR A 235 -10.14 -4.12 20.47
CA THR A 235 -11.20 -5.07 20.13
C THR A 235 -10.99 -5.61 18.72
N ALA A 236 -10.94 -6.93 18.59
CA ALA A 236 -10.90 -7.61 17.30
C ALA A 236 -12.27 -7.52 16.61
N ILE A 237 -12.30 -6.88 15.45
CA ILE A 237 -13.50 -6.69 14.62
C ILE A 237 -13.15 -7.14 13.20
N VAL A 238 -14.03 -7.89 12.56
CA VAL A 238 -13.93 -8.15 11.12
C VAL A 238 -14.94 -7.25 10.41
N PRO A 239 -14.50 -6.15 9.76
CA PRO A 239 -15.44 -5.26 9.07
C PRO A 239 -16.18 -6.01 7.97
N ALA A 240 -17.46 -5.66 7.77
CA ALA A 240 -18.32 -6.35 6.82
C ALA A 240 -17.78 -6.25 5.38
N ARG A 241 -17.95 -7.33 4.60
CA ARG A 241 -17.59 -7.33 3.18
C ARG A 241 -18.59 -6.50 2.39
N ARG A 242 -18.12 -5.52 1.62
CA ARG A 242 -18.96 -4.74 0.70
C ARG A 242 -19.07 -5.48 -0.64
N PRO A 243 -20.27 -5.55 -1.23
CA PRO A 243 -20.49 -6.35 -2.45
C PRO A 243 -20.00 -5.65 -3.72
N TRP A 244 -19.75 -4.34 -3.69
CA TRP A 244 -19.53 -3.53 -4.88
C TRP A 244 -18.34 -3.99 -5.73
N SER A 245 -17.23 -4.38 -5.10
CA SER A 245 -16.06 -4.84 -5.83
C SER A 245 -16.31 -6.19 -6.54
N LEU A 246 -17.14 -7.06 -5.96
CA LEU A 246 -17.58 -8.32 -6.57
C LEU A 246 -18.58 -8.07 -7.70
N ILE A 247 -19.59 -7.23 -7.47
CA ILE A 247 -20.61 -6.88 -8.46
C ILE A 247 -19.93 -6.26 -9.69
N ASN A 248 -19.06 -5.27 -9.49
CA ASN A 248 -18.30 -4.66 -10.58
C ASN A 248 -17.48 -5.70 -11.36
N TRP A 249 -16.80 -6.61 -10.66
CA TRP A 249 -16.05 -7.69 -11.31
C TRP A 249 -16.94 -8.61 -12.13
N ILE A 250 -18.10 -9.04 -11.60
CA ILE A 250 -19.06 -9.88 -12.32
C ILE A 250 -19.57 -9.16 -13.57
N ILE A 251 -19.94 -7.88 -13.46
CA ILE A 251 -20.43 -7.08 -14.60
C ILE A 251 -19.38 -7.06 -15.71
N TRP A 252 -18.14 -6.69 -15.39
CA TRP A 252 -17.07 -6.62 -16.40
C TRP A 252 -16.69 -7.99 -16.95
N ALA A 253 -16.63 -9.03 -16.10
CA ALA A 253 -16.37 -10.39 -16.54
C ALA A 253 -17.45 -10.89 -17.50
N SER A 254 -18.72 -10.65 -17.21
CA SER A 254 -19.85 -10.98 -18.09
C SER A 254 -19.80 -10.20 -19.40
N LEU A 255 -19.58 -8.88 -19.34
CA LEU A 255 -19.53 -8.01 -20.53
C LEU A 255 -18.38 -8.40 -21.49
N LEU A 256 -17.22 -8.76 -20.93
CA LEU A 256 -16.02 -9.06 -21.72
C LEU A 256 -15.91 -10.53 -22.14
N SER A 257 -16.54 -11.45 -21.40
CA SER A 257 -16.46 -12.89 -21.69
C SER A 257 -17.17 -13.27 -22.99
N TYR A 258 -18.38 -12.76 -23.26
CA TYR A 258 -19.13 -13.14 -24.46
C TYR A 258 -18.38 -12.79 -25.78
N PRO A 259 -17.89 -11.55 -25.99
CA PRO A 259 -17.09 -11.23 -27.17
C PRO A 259 -15.81 -12.08 -27.25
N LEU A 260 -15.13 -12.32 -26.12
CA LEU A 260 -13.93 -13.14 -26.07
C LEU A 260 -14.21 -14.58 -26.51
N PHE A 261 -15.26 -15.21 -25.97
CA PHE A 261 -15.68 -16.56 -26.37
C PHE A 261 -16.08 -16.62 -27.84
N LYS A 262 -16.77 -15.60 -28.36
CA LYS A 262 -17.12 -15.53 -29.78
C LYS A 262 -15.88 -15.44 -30.68
N VAL A 263 -14.89 -14.63 -30.31
CA VAL A 263 -13.62 -14.52 -31.03
C VAL A 263 -12.87 -15.86 -31.00
N LEU A 264 -12.79 -16.51 -29.83
CA LEU A 264 -12.15 -17.82 -29.67
C LEU A 264 -12.84 -18.90 -30.52
N ALA A 265 -14.17 -18.97 -30.47
CA ALA A 265 -14.96 -19.92 -31.24
C ALA A 265 -14.76 -19.71 -32.75
N ASN A 266 -14.88 -18.46 -33.24
CA ASN A 266 -14.66 -18.13 -34.64
C ASN A 266 -13.23 -18.47 -35.09
N MET A 267 -12.23 -18.22 -34.25
CA MET A 267 -10.83 -18.55 -34.55
C MET A 267 -10.64 -20.06 -34.70
N ILE A 268 -11.18 -20.85 -33.77
CA ILE A 268 -11.12 -22.32 -33.84
C ILE A 268 -11.86 -22.84 -35.08
N SER A 269 -13.08 -22.34 -35.33
CA SER A 269 -13.90 -22.72 -36.48
C SER A 269 -13.28 -22.33 -37.82
N SER A 270 -12.45 -21.28 -37.87
CA SER A 270 -11.77 -20.86 -39.10
C SER A 270 -10.73 -21.88 -39.59
N GLY A 271 -10.24 -22.77 -38.72
CA GLY A 271 -9.21 -23.76 -39.04
C GLY A 271 -7.84 -23.17 -39.44
N SER A 272 -7.66 -21.85 -39.34
CA SER A 272 -6.43 -21.18 -39.78
C SER A 272 -5.33 -21.31 -38.73
N TYR A 273 -4.34 -22.17 -39.00
CA TYR A 273 -3.15 -22.34 -38.17
C TYR A 273 -2.40 -21.03 -37.92
N LEU A 274 -2.40 -20.10 -38.88
CA LEU A 274 -1.80 -18.79 -38.72
C LEU A 274 -2.51 -17.98 -37.62
N THR A 275 -3.85 -17.91 -37.66
CA THR A 275 -4.63 -17.15 -36.65
C THR A 275 -4.47 -17.73 -35.25
N ILE A 276 -4.51 -19.06 -35.12
CA ILE A 276 -4.29 -19.77 -33.86
C ILE A 276 -2.87 -19.50 -33.34
N SER A 277 -1.86 -19.54 -34.20
CA SER A 277 -0.46 -19.30 -33.82
C SER A 277 -0.24 -17.85 -33.35
N VAL A 278 -0.82 -16.87 -34.05
CA VAL A 278 -0.75 -15.45 -33.65
C VAL A 278 -1.42 -15.23 -32.29
N PHE A 279 -2.59 -15.84 -32.07
CA PHE A 279 -3.28 -15.75 -30.79
C PHE A 279 -2.51 -16.42 -29.66
N ALA A 280 -1.95 -17.61 -29.89
CA ALA A 280 -1.10 -18.29 -28.92
C ALA A 280 0.13 -17.45 -28.55
N LEU A 281 0.79 -16.84 -29.54
CA LEU A 281 1.89 -15.91 -29.32
C LEU A 281 1.45 -14.71 -28.48
N LEU A 282 0.29 -14.12 -28.77
CA LEU A 282 -0.27 -13.02 -27.98
C LEU A 282 -0.51 -13.43 -26.53
N MET A 283 -1.06 -14.62 -26.28
CA MET A 283 -1.25 -15.15 -24.92
C MET A 283 0.09 -15.35 -24.19
N VAL A 284 1.14 -15.80 -24.87
CA VAL A 284 2.48 -15.90 -24.30
C VAL A 284 3.02 -14.51 -23.95
N ILE A 285 2.89 -13.54 -24.84
CA ILE A 285 3.31 -12.14 -24.60
C ILE A 285 2.57 -11.56 -23.39
N VAL A 286 1.25 -11.74 -23.30
CA VAL A 286 0.43 -11.29 -22.17
C VAL A 286 0.88 -11.96 -20.88
N SER A 287 1.08 -13.28 -20.88
CA SER A 287 1.54 -14.04 -19.71
C SER A 287 2.92 -13.57 -19.22
N VAL A 288 3.87 -13.36 -20.14
CA VAL A 288 5.20 -12.81 -19.81
C VAL A 288 5.07 -11.38 -19.27
N GLY A 289 4.19 -10.56 -19.85
CA GLY A 289 3.88 -9.20 -19.39
C GLY A 289 3.34 -9.19 -17.96
N VAL A 290 2.33 -10.00 -17.65
CA VAL A 290 1.74 -10.13 -16.31
C VAL A 290 2.79 -10.59 -15.30
N ARG A 291 3.60 -11.60 -15.61
CA ARG A 291 4.69 -12.05 -14.73
C ARG A 291 5.71 -10.94 -14.49
N ARG A 292 6.02 -10.13 -15.51
CA ARG A 292 6.91 -8.97 -15.37
C ARG A 292 6.30 -7.88 -14.49
N MET A 293 4.99 -7.66 -14.56
CA MET A 293 4.27 -6.72 -13.68
C MET A 293 4.30 -7.19 -12.23
N ILE A 294 4.04 -8.48 -11.98
CA ILE A 294 4.12 -9.06 -10.62
C ILE A 294 5.55 -8.92 -10.06
N LYS A 295 6.59 -9.10 -10.87
CA LYS A 295 7.98 -8.88 -10.42
C LYS A 295 8.24 -7.46 -9.89
N VAL A 296 7.46 -6.45 -10.28
CA VAL A 296 7.60 -5.08 -9.74
C VAL A 296 7.10 -5.00 -8.29
N THR A 297 6.23 -5.92 -7.85
CA THR A 297 5.74 -5.96 -6.48
C THR A 297 6.68 -6.69 -5.54
N GLU A 298 7.62 -7.52 -6.02
CA GLU A 298 8.59 -8.25 -5.19
C GLU A 298 9.47 -7.32 -4.33
N ILE A 299 9.82 -7.79 -3.13
CA ILE A 299 10.61 -7.01 -2.14
C ILE A 299 12.02 -6.67 -2.67
N ASP A 300 12.65 -7.59 -3.40
CA ASP A 300 14.02 -7.46 -3.93
C ASP A 300 14.15 -6.38 -5.01
N ARG A 301 13.03 -5.98 -5.63
CA ARG A 301 12.95 -4.83 -6.56
C ARG A 301 12.64 -3.51 -5.85
N GLY A 302 12.69 -3.51 -4.51
CA GLY A 302 12.55 -2.33 -3.66
C GLY A 302 13.65 -1.29 -3.88
N SER A 303 13.58 -0.18 -3.14
CA SER A 303 14.58 0.89 -3.26
C SER A 303 15.99 0.36 -2.91
N ALA A 304 16.99 0.69 -3.74
CA ALA A 304 18.40 0.39 -3.47
C ALA A 304 19.01 1.27 -2.35
N TYR A 305 18.19 2.05 -1.66
CA TYR A 305 18.61 2.92 -0.58
C TYR A 305 19.35 2.14 0.51
N GLY A 306 20.54 2.62 0.87
CA GLY A 306 21.42 1.97 1.83
C GLY A 306 22.31 0.85 1.26
N ASN A 307 22.02 0.34 0.06
CA ASN A 307 22.77 -0.77 -0.52
C ASN A 307 24.16 -0.30 -0.98
N ARG A 308 25.21 -0.64 -0.21
CA ARG A 308 26.60 -0.18 -0.44
C ARG A 308 27.17 -0.61 -1.81
N GLU A 309 26.66 -1.68 -2.40
CA GLU A 309 27.09 -2.19 -3.72
C GLU A 309 26.88 -1.18 -4.87
N ASN A 310 25.87 -0.30 -4.80
CA ASN A 310 25.63 0.68 -5.86
C ASN A 310 26.55 1.91 -5.77
N LYS A 311 27.17 2.19 -4.61
CA LYS A 311 28.16 3.27 -4.50
C LYS A 311 29.49 2.93 -5.17
N LEU A 312 29.77 1.65 -5.42
CA LEU A 312 30.98 1.18 -6.11
C LEU A 312 30.84 1.13 -7.64
N LYS A 313 29.63 1.28 -8.19
CA LYS A 313 29.38 1.34 -9.64
C LYS A 313 29.22 2.77 -10.19
N GLN A 314 29.36 3.78 -9.35
CA GLN A 314 29.31 5.20 -9.72
C GLN A 314 30.57 5.98 -9.32
N LYS A 315 31.69 5.28 -9.13
CA LYS A 315 33.02 5.88 -9.09
C LYS A 315 33.83 5.34 -10.26
#